data_AF-A0A0W0VUF8-F1
#
_entry.id   AF-A0A0W0VUF8-F1
#
_cell.length_a   1.000
_cell.length_b   1.000
_cell.length_c   1.000
_cell.angle_alpha   90.00
_cell.angle_beta   90.00
_cell.angle_gamma   90.00
#
_symmetry.space_group_name_H-M   'P 1'
#
loop_
_entity.id
_entity.type
_entity.pdbx_description
1 polymer ?
#
loop_
_entity_poly.entity_id
_entity_poly.type
_entity_poly.pdbx_seq_one_letter_code
_entity_poly.pdbx_strand_id
1 'polypeptide(L)'
;MPLLEGSLNWLVSDASRLEARIKFDIKQLECHLKMAVERQGEALKPDSRAKQIVLSLIKSYRDYLFILGVDENNPIPAQHFGTNKTNNTLQQCYEHILDLQSSLPRLQSQQEKIIQLGLLLGQYQSLADLIAKSTVKDFPKEEKQINAHLKNLLAANMPESWLNAMAGLAGACTSSRLDLKLWLDMLPAEQLLKLSHGFHKQEFLDAIHAVFFYKLHPQYLFLKRLHPEKLISIKARLTGFYQFIESLQAALMHILEEKNIAKLRDLLFHGDELPVGIEIEVNTAYRHSIQILLKSLPFCFSSGKNEEIFMYIEEVFRAYKFWFNPSRLIDAIMVLKQKIASEHPDKASEFYQQMRELYGQLATTDCLDLYGYFANKASCYLMRTLLSIQQNDNHPWLPELTEQEKQAINNMYEDLNCVMEALREELVSRNIVTKPYDRHLSGKKISPGQRIRAAVIRILSLYSKKMANNNSKLEHLFALLEDHG
;
A
#
# COMPACT_ATOMS: atom_id res chain seq x y z
N MET A 1 2.65 -1.03 -39.90
CA MET A 1 1.54 -2.00 -39.87
C MET A 1 0.48 -1.47 -38.92
N PRO A 2 -0.68 -1.03 -39.43
CA PRO A 2 -1.80 -0.62 -38.61
C PRO A 2 -2.49 -1.85 -38.00
N LEU A 3 -3.02 -1.61 -36.81
CA LEU A 3 -3.43 -2.57 -35.80
C LEU A 3 -4.73 -3.30 -36.17
N LEU A 4 -4.78 -4.57 -35.77
CA LEU A 4 -5.95 -5.43 -35.68
C LEU A 4 -6.97 -4.92 -34.62
N GLU A 5 -7.48 -3.70 -34.78
CA GLU A 5 -8.58 -3.18 -33.93
C GLU A 5 -9.98 -3.39 -34.55
N GLY A 6 -10.07 -4.10 -35.69
CA GLY A 6 -11.32 -4.24 -36.45
C GLY A 6 -12.02 -5.60 -36.42
N SER A 7 -11.59 -6.59 -35.64
CA SER A 7 -11.95 -8.00 -35.92
C SER A 7 -12.49 -8.78 -34.71
N LEU A 8 -13.61 -8.33 -34.11
CA LEU A 8 -14.48 -9.18 -33.25
C LEU A 8 -15.88 -8.59 -32.98
N ASN A 9 -16.16 -7.33 -33.39
CA ASN A 9 -17.46 -6.68 -33.19
C ASN A 9 -18.66 -7.37 -33.89
N TRP A 10 -18.41 -8.29 -34.82
CA TRP A 10 -19.46 -9.05 -35.50
C TRP A 10 -19.86 -10.34 -34.77
N LEU A 11 -19.06 -10.80 -33.80
CA LEU A 11 -19.25 -12.11 -33.15
C LEU A 11 -20.07 -12.04 -31.85
N VAL A 12 -20.13 -10.86 -31.22
CA VAL A 12 -20.77 -10.64 -29.92
C VAL A 12 -21.57 -9.34 -29.99
N SER A 13 -22.89 -9.43 -29.85
CA SER A 13 -23.76 -8.25 -29.81
C SER A 13 -23.45 -7.37 -28.59
N ASP A 14 -23.72 -6.07 -28.67
CA ASP A 14 -23.57 -5.18 -27.50
C ASP A 14 -24.47 -5.60 -26.33
N ALA A 15 -25.62 -6.23 -26.62
CA ALA A 15 -26.47 -6.86 -25.61
C ALA A 15 -25.75 -8.01 -24.89
N SER A 16 -25.04 -8.87 -25.63
CA SER A 16 -24.25 -9.97 -25.06
C SER A 16 -23.06 -9.46 -24.24
N ARG A 17 -22.46 -8.32 -24.61
CA ARG A 17 -21.40 -7.67 -23.82
C ARG A 17 -21.92 -7.09 -22.51
N LEU A 18 -23.06 -6.42 -22.57
CA LEU A 18 -23.74 -5.87 -21.40
C LEU A 18 -24.15 -6.98 -20.43
N GLU A 19 -24.70 -8.09 -20.95
CA GLU A 19 -25.04 -9.27 -20.17
C GLU A 19 -23.81 -9.90 -19.48
N ALA A 20 -22.71 -10.06 -20.22
CA ALA A 20 -21.47 -10.62 -19.67
C ALA A 20 -20.88 -9.73 -18.57
N ARG A 21 -20.92 -8.40 -18.75
CA ARG A 21 -20.48 -7.42 -17.75
C ARG A 21 -21.30 -7.51 -16.47
N ILE A 22 -22.62 -7.53 -16.57
CA ILE A 22 -23.49 -7.63 -15.38
C ILE A 22 -23.30 -8.95 -14.66
N LYS A 23 -23.13 -10.07 -15.37
CA LYS A 23 -22.79 -11.37 -14.75
C LYS A 23 -21.45 -11.33 -14.01
N PHE A 24 -20.47 -10.64 -14.58
CA PHE A 24 -19.16 -10.46 -13.94
C PHE A 24 -19.28 -9.61 -12.67
N ASP A 25 -19.99 -8.49 -12.73
CA ASP A 25 -20.24 -7.60 -11.60
C ASP A 25 -20.98 -8.32 -10.46
N ILE A 26 -22.03 -9.10 -10.79
CA ILE A 26 -22.74 -9.96 -9.83
C ILE A 26 -21.76 -10.93 -9.15
N LYS A 27 -20.94 -11.65 -9.93
CA LYS A 27 -20.00 -12.64 -9.37
C LYS A 27 -18.94 -12.01 -8.46
N GLN A 28 -18.44 -10.82 -8.81
CA GLN A 28 -17.52 -10.08 -7.94
C GLN A 28 -18.19 -9.63 -6.63
N LEU A 29 -19.39 -9.05 -6.73
CA LEU A 29 -20.15 -8.62 -5.56
C LEU A 29 -20.51 -9.79 -4.64
N GLU A 30 -20.84 -10.96 -5.20
CA GLU A 30 -21.09 -12.20 -4.45
C GLU A 30 -19.84 -12.70 -3.72
N CYS A 31 -18.67 -12.66 -4.38
CA CYS A 31 -17.40 -13.00 -3.79
C CYS A 31 -17.06 -12.05 -2.63
N HIS A 32 -17.26 -10.74 -2.83
CA HIS A 32 -17.06 -9.74 -1.78
C HIS A 32 -18.02 -9.90 -0.61
N LEU A 33 -19.28 -10.27 -0.87
CA LEU A 33 -20.24 -10.59 0.17
C LEU A 33 -19.78 -11.82 0.96
N LYS A 34 -19.36 -12.89 0.28
CA LYS A 34 -18.84 -14.11 0.90
C LYS A 34 -17.64 -13.83 1.79
N MET A 35 -16.65 -13.07 1.31
CA MET A 35 -15.50 -12.67 2.12
C MET A 35 -15.88 -11.81 3.33
N ALA A 36 -16.89 -10.93 3.19
CA ALA A 36 -17.38 -10.12 4.30
C ALA A 36 -18.07 -10.99 5.37
N VAL A 37 -18.75 -12.06 4.97
CA VAL A 37 -19.40 -13.03 5.87
C VAL A 37 -18.37 -13.96 6.53
N GLU A 38 -17.43 -14.53 5.78
CA GLU A 38 -16.43 -15.48 6.30
C GLU A 38 -15.41 -14.85 7.27
N ARG A 39 -15.09 -13.56 7.10
CA ARG A 39 -14.16 -12.83 8.00
C ARG A 39 -14.73 -12.56 9.39
N GLN A 40 -16.04 -12.73 9.62
CA GLN A 40 -16.70 -12.38 10.89
C GLN A 40 -17.03 -13.57 11.82
N GLY A 41 -16.71 -14.82 11.44
CA GLY A 41 -17.06 -16.01 12.23
C GLY A 41 -18.56 -16.32 12.28
N GLU A 42 -19.02 -17.17 13.21
CA GLU A 42 -20.40 -17.70 13.30
C GLU A 42 -21.50 -16.66 13.55
N ALA A 43 -21.18 -15.38 13.78
CA ALA A 43 -22.18 -14.34 13.98
C ALA A 43 -22.03 -13.24 12.92
N LEU A 44 -22.82 -13.35 11.84
CA LEU A 44 -23.08 -12.25 10.90
C LEU A 44 -23.55 -11.02 11.71
N LYS A 45 -22.67 -10.06 11.93
CA LYS A 45 -23.06 -8.75 12.45
C LYS A 45 -23.51 -7.89 11.26
N PRO A 46 -24.49 -7.00 11.46
CA PRO A 46 -24.86 -6.02 10.44
C PRO A 46 -23.69 -5.07 10.16
N ASP A 47 -22.92 -5.39 9.13
CA ASP A 47 -21.86 -4.55 8.60
C ASP A 47 -22.45 -3.62 7.53
N SER A 48 -22.19 -2.33 7.63
CA SER A 48 -22.54 -1.30 6.62
C SER A 48 -22.01 -1.67 5.24
N ARG A 49 -20.86 -2.35 5.19
CA ARG A 49 -20.27 -2.90 3.98
C ARG A 49 -21.12 -4.00 3.37
N ALA A 50 -21.58 -4.96 4.16
CA ALA A 50 -22.48 -6.02 3.69
C ALA A 50 -23.79 -5.42 3.15
N LYS A 51 -24.32 -4.36 3.79
CA LYS A 51 -25.50 -3.64 3.31
C LYS A 51 -25.29 -3.04 1.91
N GLN A 52 -24.18 -2.35 1.68
CA GLN A 52 -23.90 -1.72 0.37
C GLN A 52 -23.68 -2.76 -0.73
N ILE A 53 -22.98 -3.85 -0.42
CA ILE A 53 -22.80 -4.97 -1.34
C ILE A 53 -24.15 -5.58 -1.70
N VAL A 54 -25.02 -5.83 -0.72
CA VAL A 54 -26.37 -6.38 -0.96
C VAL A 54 -27.24 -5.42 -1.78
N LEU A 55 -27.20 -4.11 -1.53
CA LEU A 55 -27.93 -3.14 -2.35
C LEU A 55 -27.43 -3.10 -3.80
N SER A 56 -26.11 -3.24 -4.00
CA SER A 56 -25.49 -3.30 -5.33
C SER A 56 -25.83 -4.60 -6.06
N LEU A 57 -25.92 -5.72 -5.32
CA LEU A 57 -26.43 -6.99 -5.84
C LEU A 57 -27.88 -6.88 -6.28
N ILE A 58 -28.76 -6.30 -5.45
CA ILE A 58 -30.17 -6.07 -5.79
C ILE A 58 -30.29 -5.29 -7.11
N LYS A 59 -29.50 -4.22 -7.28
CA LYS A 59 -29.48 -3.44 -8.52
C LYS A 59 -29.00 -4.29 -9.71
N SER A 60 -27.87 -4.97 -9.57
CA SER A 60 -27.27 -5.77 -10.65
C SER A 60 -28.16 -6.94 -11.09
N TYR A 61 -28.87 -7.57 -10.14
CA TYR A 61 -29.86 -8.62 -10.44
C TYR A 61 -31.11 -8.08 -11.13
N ARG A 62 -31.56 -6.84 -10.80
CA ARG A 62 -32.65 -6.17 -11.54
C ARG A 62 -32.24 -5.84 -12.96
N ASP A 63 -31.04 -5.29 -13.13
CA ASP A 63 -30.49 -4.95 -14.44
C ASP A 63 -30.33 -6.22 -15.31
N TYR A 64 -29.94 -7.34 -14.69
CA TYR A 64 -29.85 -8.63 -15.38
C TYR A 64 -31.22 -9.18 -15.79
N LEU A 65 -32.22 -9.12 -14.90
CA LEU A 65 -33.59 -9.53 -15.21
C LEU A 65 -34.21 -8.69 -16.33
N PHE A 66 -33.93 -7.38 -16.34
CA PHE A 66 -34.37 -6.47 -17.40
C PHE A 66 -33.81 -6.87 -18.78
N ILE A 67 -32.51 -7.22 -18.85
CA ILE A 67 -31.89 -7.73 -20.09
C ILE A 67 -32.53 -9.04 -20.56
N LEU A 68 -32.99 -9.87 -19.64
CA LEU A 68 -33.70 -11.12 -19.94
C LEU A 68 -35.17 -10.93 -20.34
N GLY A 69 -35.65 -9.68 -20.45
CA GLY A 69 -36.99 -9.33 -20.91
C GLY A 69 -38.05 -9.30 -19.81
N VAL A 70 -37.64 -9.14 -18.55
CA VAL A 70 -38.54 -8.91 -17.40
C VAL A 70 -38.67 -7.41 -17.15
N ASP A 71 -39.86 -6.87 -17.39
CA ASP A 71 -40.18 -5.46 -17.17
C ASP A 71 -41.59 -5.31 -16.56
N GLU A 72 -42.07 -4.07 -16.42
CA GLU A 72 -43.41 -3.79 -15.88
C GLU A 72 -44.55 -4.39 -16.72
N ASN A 73 -44.31 -4.68 -18.00
CA ASN A 73 -45.29 -5.27 -18.92
C ASN A 73 -45.20 -6.81 -18.97
N ASN A 74 -44.08 -7.39 -18.53
CA ASN A 74 -43.83 -8.82 -18.48
C ASN A 74 -43.24 -9.25 -17.11
N PRO A 75 -44.03 -9.17 -16.03
CA PRO A 75 -43.56 -9.50 -14.70
C PRO A 75 -43.41 -11.02 -14.51
N ILE A 76 -42.52 -11.41 -13.58
CA ILE A 76 -42.42 -12.81 -13.15
C ILE A 76 -43.76 -13.20 -12.50
N PRO A 77 -44.42 -14.29 -12.94
CA PRO A 77 -45.73 -14.65 -12.40
C PRO A 77 -45.67 -14.93 -10.88
N ALA A 78 -46.57 -14.30 -10.13
CA ALA A 78 -46.60 -14.35 -8.65
C ALA A 78 -46.60 -15.77 -8.07
N GLN A 79 -47.17 -16.73 -8.81
CA GLN A 79 -47.23 -18.16 -8.48
C GLN A 79 -45.86 -18.85 -8.35
N HIS A 80 -44.78 -18.27 -8.90
CA HIS A 80 -43.44 -18.82 -8.82
C HIS A 80 -42.61 -18.29 -7.64
N PHE A 81 -43.10 -17.25 -6.96
CA PHE A 81 -42.56 -16.84 -5.67
C PHE A 81 -43.17 -17.76 -4.60
N GLY A 82 -42.61 -18.98 -4.50
CA GLY A 82 -42.98 -19.91 -3.45
C GLY A 82 -42.91 -19.23 -2.09
N THR A 83 -43.92 -19.47 -1.25
CA THR A 83 -44.08 -18.93 0.10
C THR A 83 -42.73 -18.76 0.77
N ASN A 84 -42.28 -17.51 0.89
CA ASN A 84 -41.02 -17.16 1.53
C ASN A 84 -40.93 -17.93 2.85
N LYS A 85 -40.01 -18.89 2.96
CA LYS A 85 -39.56 -19.32 4.29
C LYS A 85 -39.14 -18.03 4.97
N THR A 86 -39.86 -17.65 6.03
CA THR A 86 -39.53 -16.49 6.84
C THR A 86 -38.19 -16.79 7.49
N ASN A 87 -37.11 -16.40 6.81
CA ASN A 87 -35.76 -16.52 7.32
C ASN A 87 -35.67 -15.53 8.49
N ASN A 88 -35.66 -16.06 9.71
CA ASN A 88 -35.73 -15.25 10.92
C ASN A 88 -34.36 -14.70 11.32
N THR A 89 -33.27 -15.19 10.70
CA THR A 89 -31.89 -14.75 10.95
C THR A 89 -31.13 -14.44 9.66
N LEU A 90 -30.12 -13.58 9.76
CA LEU A 90 -29.23 -13.21 8.64
C LEU A 90 -28.53 -14.43 8.02
N GLN A 91 -28.10 -15.37 8.86
CA GLN A 91 -27.40 -16.58 8.43
C GLN A 91 -28.30 -17.52 7.65
N GLN A 92 -29.53 -17.76 8.09
CA GLN A 92 -30.52 -18.57 7.36
C GLN A 92 -30.83 -17.97 5.99
N CYS A 93 -30.89 -16.63 5.91
CA CYS A 93 -31.10 -15.93 4.64
C CYS A 93 -29.91 -16.09 3.70
N TYR A 94 -28.68 -16.02 4.22
CA TYR A 94 -27.47 -16.19 3.42
C TYR A 94 -27.26 -17.64 2.95
N GLU A 95 -27.50 -18.63 3.82
CA GLU A 95 -27.44 -20.06 3.45
C GLU A 95 -28.43 -20.38 2.32
N HIS A 96 -29.64 -19.83 2.38
CA HIS A 96 -30.62 -20.00 1.32
C HIS A 96 -30.21 -19.33 0.00
N ILE A 97 -29.50 -18.19 0.06
CA ILE A 97 -28.90 -17.58 -1.14
C ILE A 97 -27.86 -18.51 -1.77
N LEU A 98 -27.00 -19.14 -0.97
CA LEU A 98 -26.00 -20.09 -1.46
C LEU A 98 -26.66 -21.31 -2.13
N ASP A 99 -27.74 -21.84 -1.56
CA ASP A 99 -28.50 -22.94 -2.15
C ASP A 99 -29.09 -22.55 -3.52
N LEU A 100 -29.69 -21.36 -3.61
CA LEU A 100 -30.26 -20.84 -4.86
C LEU A 100 -29.17 -20.56 -5.92
N GLN A 101 -27.99 -20.11 -5.52
CA GLN A 101 -26.84 -19.92 -6.42
C GLN A 101 -26.29 -21.25 -6.95
N SER A 102 -26.19 -22.27 -6.08
CA SER A 102 -25.64 -23.59 -6.45
C SER A 102 -26.47 -24.32 -7.50
N SER A 103 -27.77 -24.00 -7.60
CA SER A 103 -28.70 -24.59 -8.55
C SER A 103 -28.75 -23.85 -9.89
N LEU A 104 -28.30 -22.60 -9.96
CA LEU A 104 -28.31 -21.76 -11.17
C LEU A 104 -27.62 -22.41 -12.39
N PRO A 105 -26.43 -23.06 -12.25
CA PRO A 105 -25.73 -23.67 -13.39
C PRO A 105 -26.45 -24.89 -13.98
N ARG A 106 -27.41 -25.49 -13.25
CA ARG A 106 -28.11 -26.73 -13.64
C ARG A 106 -29.38 -26.48 -14.46
N LEU A 107 -29.82 -25.22 -14.56
CA LEU A 107 -31.05 -24.84 -15.25
C LEU A 107 -30.85 -24.79 -16.76
N GLN A 108 -31.72 -25.47 -17.50
CA GLN A 108 -31.61 -25.57 -18.96
C GLN A 108 -32.52 -24.57 -19.68
N SER A 109 -33.70 -24.24 -19.14
CA SER A 109 -34.58 -23.26 -19.78
C SER A 109 -34.29 -21.83 -19.33
N GLN A 110 -34.53 -20.87 -20.23
CA GLN A 110 -34.42 -19.43 -19.93
C GLN A 110 -35.47 -18.99 -18.90
N GLN A 111 -36.65 -19.59 -18.92
CA GLN A 111 -37.74 -19.25 -18.01
C GLN A 111 -37.46 -19.71 -16.58
N GLU A 112 -36.87 -20.89 -16.39
CA GLU A 112 -36.39 -21.35 -15.08
C GLU A 112 -35.28 -20.43 -14.54
N LYS A 113 -34.36 -19.98 -15.41
CA LYS A 113 -33.31 -19.03 -15.01
C LYS A 113 -33.90 -17.71 -14.53
N ILE A 114 -34.86 -17.15 -15.26
CA ILE A 114 -35.55 -15.92 -14.88
C ILE A 114 -36.22 -16.07 -13.51
N ILE A 115 -36.92 -17.18 -13.27
CA ILE A 115 -37.57 -17.46 -11.99
C ILE A 115 -36.54 -17.54 -10.87
N GLN A 116 -35.45 -18.28 -11.06
CA GLN A 116 -34.40 -18.47 -10.07
C GLN A 116 -33.69 -17.14 -9.72
N LEU A 117 -33.42 -16.29 -10.72
CA LEU A 117 -32.86 -14.95 -10.52
C LEU A 117 -33.84 -14.04 -9.77
N GLY A 118 -35.14 -14.16 -10.03
CA GLY A 118 -36.19 -13.48 -9.26
C GLY A 118 -36.23 -13.90 -7.79
N LEU A 119 -36.06 -15.19 -7.51
CA LEU A 119 -35.95 -15.71 -6.14
C LEU A 119 -34.69 -15.20 -5.44
N LEU A 120 -33.55 -15.19 -6.12
CA LEU A 120 -32.30 -14.61 -5.60
C LEU A 120 -32.46 -13.13 -5.27
N LEU A 121 -33.07 -12.35 -6.16
CA LEU A 121 -33.36 -10.94 -5.93
C LEU A 121 -34.25 -10.74 -4.68
N GLY A 122 -35.29 -11.54 -4.51
CA GLY A 122 -36.17 -11.49 -3.33
C GLY A 122 -35.43 -11.84 -2.03
N GLN A 123 -34.50 -12.78 -2.07
CA GLN A 123 -33.67 -13.13 -0.92
C GLN A 123 -32.64 -12.04 -0.57
N TYR A 124 -32.01 -11.42 -1.56
CA TYR A 124 -31.14 -10.26 -1.32
C TYR A 124 -31.91 -9.06 -0.74
N GLN A 125 -33.15 -8.83 -1.18
CA GLN A 125 -34.03 -7.82 -0.58
C GLN A 125 -34.36 -8.15 0.87
N SER A 126 -34.68 -9.41 1.17
CA SER A 126 -34.92 -9.89 2.54
C SER A 126 -33.68 -9.74 3.42
N LEU A 127 -32.50 -10.02 2.88
CA LEU A 127 -31.22 -9.83 3.56
C LEU A 127 -30.97 -8.34 3.84
N ALA A 128 -31.24 -7.45 2.89
CA ALA A 128 -31.14 -6.00 3.07
C ALA A 128 -32.06 -5.49 4.20
N ASP A 129 -33.28 -6.00 4.26
CA ASP A 129 -34.25 -5.64 5.30
C ASP A 129 -33.83 -6.16 6.69
N LEU A 130 -33.29 -7.38 6.77
CA LEU A 130 -32.75 -7.94 8.02
C LEU A 130 -31.51 -7.16 8.50
N ILE A 131 -30.64 -6.74 7.58
CA ILE A 131 -29.51 -5.85 7.89
C ILE A 131 -30.04 -4.48 8.36
N ALA A 132 -31.04 -3.92 7.66
CA ALA A 132 -31.62 -2.62 8.03
C ALA A 132 -32.26 -2.63 9.42
N LYS A 133 -33.00 -3.70 9.77
CA LYS A 133 -33.62 -3.89 11.09
C LYS A 133 -32.60 -4.08 12.22
N SER A 134 -31.39 -4.56 11.92
CA SER A 134 -30.31 -4.76 12.89
C SER A 134 -29.32 -3.57 12.96
N THR A 135 -29.36 -2.63 12.00
CA THR A 135 -28.56 -1.38 11.96
C THR A 135 -29.07 -0.19 12.80
N VAL A 136 -29.84 -0.39 13.88
CA VAL A 136 -30.23 0.71 14.80
C VAL A 136 -29.06 1.16 15.71
N LYS A 137 -27.83 0.71 15.45
CA LYS A 137 -26.62 1.31 16.01
C LYS A 137 -25.81 1.94 14.88
N ASP A 138 -25.58 3.24 15.02
CA ASP A 138 -24.89 4.14 14.11
C ASP A 138 -23.75 3.49 13.31
N PHE A 139 -23.68 3.80 12.00
CA PHE A 139 -22.47 3.59 11.20
C PHE A 139 -21.22 3.99 12.03
N PRO A 140 -20.12 3.21 11.96
CA PRO A 140 -18.85 3.65 12.53
C PRO A 140 -18.53 5.05 11.98
N LYS A 141 -18.24 6.01 12.87
CA LYS A 141 -18.01 7.41 12.50
C LYS A 141 -16.96 7.56 11.38
N GLU A 142 -16.00 6.64 11.36
CA GLU A 142 -14.88 6.57 10.41
C GLU A 142 -15.30 6.35 8.94
N GLU A 143 -16.26 5.45 8.67
CA GLU A 143 -16.71 5.18 7.28
C GLU A 143 -17.56 6.32 6.69
N LYS A 144 -18.35 6.99 7.55
CA LYS A 144 -19.07 8.21 7.16
C LYS A 144 -18.09 9.32 6.78
N GLN A 145 -16.98 9.41 7.52
CA GLN A 145 -15.95 10.42 7.29
C GLN A 145 -15.21 10.18 5.98
N ILE A 146 -14.79 8.94 5.67
CA ILE A 146 -14.15 8.60 4.38
C ILE A 146 -15.07 8.90 3.21
N ASN A 147 -16.33 8.49 3.28
CA ASN A 147 -17.31 8.79 2.22
C ASN A 147 -17.47 10.30 2.00
N ALA A 148 -17.47 11.10 3.07
CA ALA A 148 -17.54 12.55 2.96
C ALA A 148 -16.28 13.12 2.27
N HIS A 149 -15.08 12.66 2.65
CA HIS A 149 -13.85 13.11 2.03
C HIS A 149 -13.71 12.68 0.56
N LEU A 150 -14.14 11.46 0.22
CA LEU A 150 -14.15 10.98 -1.17
C LEU A 150 -15.13 11.79 -2.03
N LYS A 151 -16.31 12.13 -1.50
CA LYS A 151 -17.25 13.02 -2.18
C LYS A 151 -16.66 14.42 -2.37
N ASN A 152 -15.96 14.96 -1.38
CA ASN A 152 -15.29 16.25 -1.50
C ASN A 152 -14.19 16.22 -2.57
N LEU A 153 -13.42 15.12 -2.65
CA LEU A 153 -12.40 14.93 -3.68
C LEU A 153 -13.02 14.88 -5.07
N LEU A 154 -14.13 14.15 -5.22
CA LEU A 154 -14.90 14.08 -6.46
C LEU A 154 -15.58 15.41 -6.82
N ALA A 155 -15.91 16.27 -5.85
CA ALA A 155 -16.53 17.57 -6.10
C ALA A 155 -15.51 18.69 -6.37
N ALA A 156 -14.24 18.48 -6.03
CA ALA A 156 -13.19 19.49 -6.18
C ALA A 156 -12.83 19.69 -7.67
N ASN A 157 -13.02 20.92 -8.15
CA ASN A 157 -12.74 21.32 -9.53
C ASN A 157 -11.51 22.23 -9.66
N MET A 158 -10.89 22.62 -8.54
CA MET A 158 -9.69 23.46 -8.50
C MET A 158 -8.53 22.66 -7.86
N PRO A 159 -7.27 22.83 -8.30
CA PRO A 159 -6.14 22.07 -7.77
C PRO A 159 -5.98 22.17 -6.25
N GLU A 160 -6.22 23.35 -5.69
CA GLU A 160 -6.05 23.62 -4.26
C GLU A 160 -7.12 22.92 -3.40
N SER A 161 -8.38 22.97 -3.83
CA SER A 161 -9.47 22.26 -3.14
C SER A 161 -9.32 20.76 -3.29
N TRP A 162 -8.73 20.30 -4.39
CA TRP A 162 -8.46 18.89 -4.64
C TRP A 162 -7.32 18.37 -3.75
N LEU A 163 -6.20 19.09 -3.65
CA LEU A 163 -5.13 18.75 -2.70
C LEU A 163 -5.64 18.73 -1.25
N ASN A 164 -6.46 19.70 -0.85
CA ASN A 164 -7.06 19.72 0.49
C ASN A 164 -8.03 18.55 0.72
N ALA A 165 -8.83 18.18 -0.29
CA ALA A 165 -9.71 17.02 -0.20
C ALA A 165 -8.92 15.70 -0.11
N MET A 166 -7.80 15.59 -0.84
CA MET A 166 -6.86 14.48 -0.71
C MET A 166 -6.28 14.40 0.69
N ALA A 167 -5.81 15.52 1.25
CA ALA A 167 -5.26 15.57 2.60
C ALA A 167 -6.29 15.08 3.64
N GLY A 168 -7.55 15.50 3.50
CA GLY A 168 -8.65 15.03 4.35
C GLY A 168 -8.92 13.53 4.20
N LEU A 169 -8.92 13.02 2.96
CA LEU A 169 -9.07 11.57 2.70
C LEU A 169 -7.89 10.79 3.30
N ALA A 170 -6.67 11.28 3.13
CA ALA A 170 -5.46 10.68 3.64
C ALA A 170 -5.49 10.54 5.17
N GLY A 171 -5.91 11.60 5.88
CA GLY A 171 -6.08 11.56 7.33
C GLY A 171 -7.19 10.62 7.82
N ALA A 172 -8.25 10.45 7.02
CA ALA A 172 -9.32 9.50 7.34
C ALA A 172 -8.88 8.04 7.12
N CYS A 173 -8.08 7.77 6.07
CA CYS A 173 -7.52 6.45 5.79
C CYS A 173 -6.49 6.01 6.85
N THR A 174 -5.61 6.92 7.30
CA THR A 174 -4.61 6.61 8.36
C THR A 174 -5.26 6.25 9.68
N SER A 175 -6.39 6.88 10.00
CA SER A 175 -7.10 6.67 11.27
C SER A 175 -7.86 5.33 11.32
N SER A 176 -8.22 4.78 10.16
CA SER A 176 -9.18 3.67 10.05
C SER A 176 -8.59 2.35 9.53
N ARG A 177 -7.31 2.32 9.09
CA ARG A 177 -6.66 1.15 8.47
C ARG A 177 -7.48 0.52 7.33
N LEU A 178 -8.22 1.35 6.58
CA LEU A 178 -9.11 0.90 5.53
C LEU A 178 -8.40 0.86 4.17
N ASP A 179 -8.69 -0.18 3.39
CA ASP A 179 -8.13 -0.43 2.06
C ASP A 179 -8.72 0.52 1.01
N LEU A 180 -7.90 1.42 0.49
CA LEU A 180 -8.21 2.37 -0.59
C LEU A 180 -8.75 1.68 -1.84
N LYS A 181 -8.20 0.50 -2.20
CA LYS A 181 -8.62 -0.24 -3.39
C LYS A 181 -10.09 -0.62 -3.30
N LEU A 182 -10.54 -1.03 -2.11
CA LEU A 182 -11.93 -1.40 -1.88
C LEU A 182 -12.90 -0.24 -2.11
N TRP A 183 -12.55 0.95 -1.63
CA TRP A 183 -13.40 2.14 -1.77
C TRP A 183 -13.49 2.62 -3.22
N LEU A 184 -12.36 2.63 -3.91
CA LEU A 184 -12.31 2.96 -5.33
C LEU A 184 -13.07 1.92 -6.17
N ASP A 185 -13.02 0.64 -5.82
CA ASP A 185 -13.72 -0.41 -6.56
C ASP A 185 -15.25 -0.28 -6.45
N MET A 186 -15.77 0.34 -5.39
CA MET A 186 -17.19 0.64 -5.27
C MET A 186 -17.65 1.86 -6.08
N LEU A 187 -16.72 2.64 -6.67
CA LEU A 187 -17.08 3.84 -7.42
C LEU A 187 -17.62 3.51 -8.81
N PRO A 188 -18.65 4.24 -9.28
CA PRO A 188 -19.11 4.20 -10.66
C PRO A 188 -18.00 4.63 -11.64
N ALA A 189 -18.06 4.11 -12.88
CA ALA A 189 -17.07 4.41 -13.92
C ALA A 189 -16.89 5.92 -14.16
N GLU A 190 -17.97 6.70 -14.13
CA GLU A 190 -17.91 8.18 -14.28
C GLU A 190 -17.09 8.86 -13.17
N GLN A 191 -17.21 8.37 -11.94
CA GLN A 191 -16.46 8.92 -10.79
C GLN A 191 -15.00 8.51 -10.84
N LEU A 192 -14.71 7.28 -11.27
CA LEU A 192 -13.35 6.81 -11.52
C LEU A 192 -12.65 7.63 -12.62
N LEU A 193 -13.35 7.91 -13.72
CA LEU A 193 -12.86 8.79 -14.79
C LEU A 193 -12.67 10.23 -14.32
N LYS A 194 -13.53 10.73 -13.43
CA LYS A 194 -13.36 12.06 -12.84
C LYS A 194 -12.10 12.13 -11.97
N LEU A 195 -11.85 11.11 -11.14
CA LEU A 195 -10.60 11.02 -10.36
C LEU A 195 -9.38 10.91 -11.26
N SER A 196 -9.46 10.11 -12.32
CA SER A 196 -8.36 9.91 -13.27
C SER A 196 -8.00 11.21 -13.99
N HIS A 197 -8.99 12.07 -14.26
CA HIS A 197 -8.77 13.39 -14.86
C HIS A 197 -7.88 14.30 -14.00
N GLY A 198 -8.01 14.22 -12.67
CA GLY A 198 -7.15 14.97 -11.74
C GLY A 198 -5.68 14.55 -11.82
N PHE A 199 -5.39 13.32 -12.23
CA PHE A 199 -4.03 12.82 -12.46
C PHE A 199 -3.51 13.03 -13.90
N HIS A 200 -4.28 13.72 -14.76
CA HIS A 200 -3.87 13.99 -16.16
C HIS A 200 -3.92 15.48 -16.52
N LYS A 201 -4.76 16.27 -15.85
CA LYS A 201 -4.88 17.70 -16.15
C LYS A 201 -3.68 18.46 -15.58
N GLN A 202 -3.02 19.25 -16.42
CA GLN A 202 -1.77 19.96 -16.10
C GLN A 202 -1.84 20.75 -14.80
N GLU A 203 -2.89 21.55 -14.59
CA GLU A 203 -3.04 22.38 -13.38
C GLU A 203 -3.02 21.57 -12.07
N PHE A 204 -3.52 20.33 -12.10
CA PHE A 204 -3.53 19.43 -10.94
C PHE A 204 -2.17 18.74 -10.79
N LEU A 205 -1.55 18.35 -11.91
CA LEU A 205 -0.19 17.81 -11.92
C LEU A 205 0.83 18.81 -11.40
N ASP A 206 0.76 20.08 -11.83
CA ASP A 206 1.63 21.15 -11.34
C ASP A 206 1.52 21.30 -9.81
N ALA A 207 0.31 21.14 -9.26
CA ALA A 207 0.07 21.18 -7.82
C ALA A 207 0.67 19.95 -7.11
N ILE A 208 0.52 18.75 -7.67
CA ILE A 208 1.13 17.51 -7.13
C ILE A 208 2.66 17.58 -7.23
N HIS A 209 3.21 18.04 -8.34
CA HIS A 209 4.65 18.21 -8.54
C HIS A 209 5.23 19.28 -7.62
N ALA A 210 4.47 20.35 -7.32
CA ALA A 210 4.86 21.30 -6.28
C ALA A 210 4.96 20.64 -4.90
N VAL A 211 4.03 19.73 -4.53
CA VAL A 211 4.15 18.93 -3.29
C VAL A 211 5.43 18.09 -3.31
N PHE A 212 5.72 17.39 -4.41
CA PHE A 212 6.96 16.60 -4.55
C PHE A 212 8.21 17.46 -4.42
N PHE A 213 8.25 18.64 -5.06
CA PHE A 213 9.38 19.53 -4.95
C PHE A 213 9.62 19.99 -3.51
N TYR A 214 8.57 20.42 -2.80
CA TYR A 214 8.71 20.86 -1.41
C TYR A 214 8.98 19.69 -0.45
N LYS A 215 8.62 18.45 -0.81
CA LYS A 215 9.10 17.23 -0.14
C LYS A 215 10.63 17.11 -0.23
N LEU A 216 11.21 17.33 -1.41
CA LEU A 216 12.67 17.26 -1.63
C LEU A 216 13.41 18.46 -1.01
N HIS A 217 12.79 19.63 -1.08
CA HIS A 217 13.41 20.90 -0.71
C HIS A 217 12.51 21.75 0.21
N PRO A 218 12.23 21.29 1.44
CA PRO A 218 11.31 21.95 2.38
C PRO A 218 11.73 23.39 2.74
N GLN A 219 13.02 23.71 2.61
CA GLN A 219 13.56 25.05 2.86
C GLN A 219 12.99 26.12 1.92
N TYR A 220 12.55 25.77 0.71
CA TYR A 220 11.99 26.74 -0.24
C TYR A 220 10.50 27.02 0.02
N LEU A 221 9.86 26.29 0.95
CA LEU A 221 8.45 26.49 1.23
C LEU A 221 8.20 27.77 2.04
N PHE A 222 9.18 28.21 2.84
CA PHE A 222 9.07 29.41 3.69
C PHE A 222 10.17 30.41 3.35
N LEU A 223 9.81 31.70 3.30
CA LEU A 223 10.77 32.78 3.02
C LEU A 223 11.77 33.00 4.18
N LYS A 224 11.38 32.62 5.41
CA LYS A 224 12.24 32.72 6.60
C LYS A 224 12.97 31.40 6.83
N ARG A 225 14.25 31.47 7.25
CA ARG A 225 14.99 30.28 7.70
C ARG A 225 14.26 29.64 8.87
N LEU A 226 13.89 28.37 8.71
CA LEU A 226 13.27 27.56 9.75
C LEU A 226 14.31 26.75 10.52
N HIS A 227 13.98 26.39 11.76
CA HIS A 227 14.77 25.46 12.55
C HIS A 227 14.85 24.08 11.85
N PRO A 228 16.01 23.37 11.89
CA PRO A 228 16.18 22.07 11.23
C PRO A 228 15.09 21.04 11.60
N GLU A 229 14.66 20.99 12.85
CA GLU A 229 13.60 20.06 13.31
C GLU A 229 12.25 20.34 12.64
N LYS A 230 11.91 21.62 12.46
CA LYS A 230 10.69 22.00 11.75
C LYS A 230 10.77 21.60 10.27
N LEU A 231 11.95 21.72 9.65
CA LEU A 231 12.17 21.24 8.29
C LEU A 231 12.02 19.72 8.18
N ILE A 232 12.50 18.97 9.17
CA ILE A 232 12.33 17.51 9.25
C ILE A 232 10.84 17.16 9.37
N SER A 233 10.10 17.83 10.25
CA SER A 233 8.65 17.62 10.40
C SER A 233 7.85 17.95 9.13
N ILE A 234 8.22 19.04 8.44
CA ILE A 234 7.61 19.40 7.15
C ILE A 234 7.90 18.32 6.11
N LYS A 235 9.16 17.90 5.99
CA LYS A 235 9.57 16.86 5.06
C LYS A 235 8.83 15.55 5.32
N ALA A 236 8.75 15.11 6.58
CA ALA A 236 8.04 13.88 6.94
C ALA A 236 6.55 13.92 6.54
N ARG A 237 5.86 15.03 6.84
CA ARG A 237 4.45 15.20 6.46
C ARG A 237 4.23 15.23 4.96
N LEU A 238 5.07 15.95 4.22
CA LEU A 238 4.99 16.00 2.75
C LEU A 238 5.35 14.65 2.12
N THR A 239 6.32 13.91 2.69
CA THR A 239 6.66 12.55 2.25
C THR A 239 5.46 11.62 2.40
N GLY A 240 4.85 11.54 3.59
CA GLY A 240 3.71 10.66 3.82
C GLY A 240 2.49 11.05 3.00
N PHE A 241 2.24 12.35 2.84
CA PHE A 241 1.16 12.82 1.97
C PHE A 241 1.41 12.47 0.50
N TYR A 242 2.63 12.63 0.00
CA TYR A 242 2.96 12.28 -1.38
C TYR A 242 2.86 10.77 -1.63
N GLN A 243 3.30 9.95 -0.69
CA GLN A 243 3.13 8.49 -0.75
C GLN A 243 1.65 8.09 -0.80
N PHE A 244 0.79 8.78 -0.05
CA PHE A 244 -0.65 8.57 -0.16
C PHE A 244 -1.17 8.90 -1.58
N ILE A 245 -0.69 9.98 -2.20
CA ILE A 245 -1.05 10.33 -3.58
C ILE A 245 -0.61 9.23 -4.56
N GLU A 246 0.62 8.72 -4.43
CA GLU A 246 1.14 7.61 -5.23
C GLU A 246 0.28 6.35 -5.07
N SER A 247 -0.03 5.96 -3.83
CA SER A 247 -0.87 4.79 -3.54
C SER A 247 -2.29 4.94 -4.09
N LEU A 248 -2.88 6.13 -3.99
CA LEU A 248 -4.20 6.44 -4.53
C LEU A 248 -4.20 6.31 -6.07
N GLN A 249 -3.19 6.85 -6.75
CA GLN A 249 -3.06 6.74 -8.21
C GLN A 249 -2.82 5.29 -8.63
N ALA A 250 -1.95 4.55 -7.94
CA ALA A 250 -1.67 3.15 -8.23
C ALA A 250 -2.92 2.27 -8.09
N ALA A 251 -3.68 2.46 -7.00
CA ALA A 251 -4.96 1.78 -6.81
C ALA A 251 -5.97 2.15 -7.91
N LEU A 252 -6.02 3.42 -8.32
CA LEU A 252 -6.89 3.87 -9.39
C LEU A 252 -6.49 3.28 -10.76
N MET A 253 -5.19 3.24 -11.10
CA MET A 253 -4.66 2.62 -12.31
C MET A 253 -5.11 1.16 -12.38
N HIS A 254 -4.91 0.42 -11.29
CA HIS A 254 -5.27 -1.00 -11.18
C HIS A 254 -6.77 -1.22 -11.43
N ILE A 255 -7.63 -0.40 -10.80
CA ILE A 255 -9.09 -0.56 -10.92
C ILE A 255 -9.60 -0.16 -12.31
N LEU A 256 -9.04 0.90 -12.90
CA LEU A 256 -9.40 1.31 -14.26
C LEU A 256 -9.03 0.23 -15.30
N GLU A 257 -7.90 -0.44 -15.10
CA GLU A 257 -7.46 -1.57 -15.92
C GLU A 257 -8.31 -2.82 -15.68
N GLU A 258 -8.55 -3.20 -14.41
CA GLU A 258 -9.44 -4.32 -14.04
C GLU A 258 -10.84 -4.17 -14.65
N LYS A 259 -11.38 -2.94 -14.64
CA LYS A 259 -12.72 -2.64 -15.17
C LYS A 259 -12.73 -2.33 -16.68
N ASN A 260 -11.58 -2.38 -17.36
CA ASN A 260 -11.42 -2.02 -18.78
C ASN A 260 -12.05 -0.65 -19.13
N ILE A 261 -11.94 0.34 -18.24
CA ILE A 261 -12.53 1.67 -18.43
C ILE A 261 -11.59 2.57 -19.23
N ALA A 262 -10.35 2.70 -18.77
CA ALA A 262 -9.34 3.56 -19.38
C ALA A 262 -7.93 3.13 -18.95
N LYS A 263 -6.92 3.46 -19.76
CA LYS A 263 -5.52 3.33 -19.34
C LYS A 263 -5.03 4.67 -18.80
N LEU A 264 -4.80 4.73 -17.49
CA LEU A 264 -4.22 5.88 -16.82
C LEU A 264 -2.69 5.79 -16.93
N ARG A 265 -2.04 6.81 -17.49
CA ARG A 265 -0.57 6.89 -17.53
C ARG A 265 -0.03 7.39 -16.20
N ASP A 266 1.14 6.89 -15.82
CA ASP A 266 1.84 7.42 -14.68
C ASP A 266 2.62 8.69 -15.06
N LEU A 267 2.29 9.79 -14.40
CA LEU A 267 2.88 11.12 -14.60
C LEU A 267 3.46 11.69 -13.29
N LEU A 268 3.52 10.87 -12.24
CA LEU A 268 4.09 11.27 -10.96
C LEU A 268 5.60 11.03 -10.91
N PHE A 269 6.27 11.73 -10.00
CA PHE A 269 7.68 11.52 -9.72
C PHE A 269 7.80 10.56 -8.54
N HIS A 270 8.58 9.50 -8.68
CA HIS A 270 8.75 8.51 -7.63
C HIS A 270 10.11 8.61 -6.93
N GLY A 271 10.11 8.29 -5.64
CA GLY A 271 11.32 8.23 -4.82
C GLY A 271 11.62 9.52 -4.04
N ASP A 272 12.85 9.60 -3.52
CA ASP A 272 13.28 10.63 -2.57
C ASP A 272 14.40 11.54 -3.09
N GLU A 273 14.77 11.38 -4.37
CA GLU A 273 15.78 12.18 -5.06
C GLU A 273 15.42 12.28 -6.56
N LEU A 274 15.78 13.39 -7.21
CA LEU A 274 15.71 13.53 -8.66
C LEU A 274 17.01 13.05 -9.31
N PRO A 275 16.95 12.34 -10.46
CA PRO A 275 18.13 12.03 -11.24
C PRO A 275 18.91 13.28 -11.65
N VAL A 276 20.24 13.14 -11.76
CA VAL A 276 21.13 14.25 -12.16
C VAL A 276 20.72 14.78 -13.54
N GLY A 277 20.53 16.10 -13.64
CA GLY A 277 20.12 16.79 -14.87
C GLY A 277 18.61 16.93 -15.05
N ILE A 278 17.79 16.47 -14.10
CA ILE A 278 16.34 16.69 -14.08
C ILE A 278 16.02 17.78 -13.06
N GLU A 279 15.32 18.82 -13.52
CA GLU A 279 14.80 19.89 -12.68
C GLU A 279 13.27 19.91 -12.75
N ILE A 280 12.62 20.24 -11.64
CA ILE A 280 11.17 20.45 -11.60
C ILE A 280 10.93 21.96 -11.70
N GLU A 281 10.19 22.37 -12.73
CA GLU A 281 9.67 23.73 -12.80
C GLU A 281 8.49 23.85 -11.82
N VAL A 282 8.73 24.52 -10.70
CA VAL A 282 7.74 24.62 -9.63
C VAL A 282 6.88 25.84 -9.84
N ASN A 283 5.59 25.61 -10.01
CA ASN A 283 4.62 26.69 -9.94
C ASN A 283 4.52 27.21 -8.49
N THR A 284 5.19 28.34 -8.24
CA THR A 284 5.26 28.96 -6.91
C THR A 284 3.91 29.46 -6.38
N ALA A 285 2.88 29.56 -7.23
CA ALA A 285 1.52 29.93 -6.82
C ALA A 285 0.95 28.96 -5.77
N TYR A 286 1.31 27.67 -5.83
CA TYR A 286 0.84 26.66 -4.88
C TYR A 286 1.54 26.69 -3.52
N ARG A 287 2.58 27.52 -3.34
CA ARG A 287 3.32 27.61 -2.08
C ARG A 287 2.41 27.88 -0.89
N HIS A 288 1.51 28.87 -1.01
CA HIS A 288 0.60 29.23 0.08
C HIS A 288 -0.39 28.11 0.39
N SER A 289 -0.94 27.50 -0.65
CA SER A 289 -1.91 26.41 -0.53
C SER A 289 -1.29 25.17 0.13
N ILE A 290 -0.03 24.86 -0.19
CA ILE A 290 0.73 23.78 0.49
C ILE A 290 1.04 24.13 1.96
N GLN A 291 1.33 25.40 2.27
CA GLN A 291 1.48 25.82 3.67
C GLN A 291 0.20 25.66 4.49
N ILE A 292 -0.97 25.94 3.88
CA ILE A 292 -2.27 25.71 4.52
C ILE A 292 -2.50 24.22 4.71
N LEU A 293 -2.25 23.42 3.67
CA LEU A 293 -2.39 21.97 3.69
C LEU A 293 -1.55 21.31 4.78
N LEU A 294 -0.31 21.77 5.00
CA LEU A 294 0.53 21.26 6.09
C LEU A 294 -0.09 21.38 7.49
N LYS A 295 -1.02 22.31 7.70
CA LYS A 295 -1.74 22.48 8.98
C LYS A 295 -2.82 21.43 9.18
N SER A 296 -3.39 20.89 8.10
CA SER A 296 -4.44 19.88 8.15
C SER A 296 -3.90 18.44 8.04
N LEU A 297 -2.65 18.26 7.60
CA LEU A 297 -2.03 16.94 7.53
C LEU A 297 -1.72 16.39 8.94
N PRO A 298 -2.11 15.14 9.24
CA PRO A 298 -1.73 14.48 10.49
C PRO A 298 -0.21 14.31 10.58
N PHE A 299 0.32 14.33 11.81
CA PHE A 299 1.76 14.22 12.07
C PHE A 299 2.34 12.85 11.69
N CYS A 300 1.51 11.80 11.72
CA CYS A 300 1.86 10.45 11.27
C CYS A 300 0.90 9.97 10.19
N PHE A 301 1.43 9.80 8.97
CA PHE A 301 0.89 8.82 8.05
C PHE A 301 1.38 7.46 8.51
N SER A 302 0.66 6.86 9.46
CA SER A 302 0.93 5.47 9.82
C SER A 302 0.52 4.61 8.62
N SER A 303 1.45 4.35 7.71
CA SER A 303 1.37 3.14 6.88
C SER A 303 1.18 1.96 7.83
N GLY A 304 0.44 0.92 7.42
CA GLY A 304 0.24 -0.24 8.28
C GLY A 304 1.59 -0.69 8.85
N LYS A 305 1.66 -1.13 10.12
CA LYS A 305 2.96 -1.48 10.76
C LYS A 305 3.85 -2.39 9.90
N ASN A 306 3.24 -3.23 9.07
CA ASN A 306 3.95 -4.04 8.07
C ASN A 306 4.44 -3.22 6.86
N GLU A 307 3.64 -2.31 6.30
CA GLU A 307 4.03 -1.41 5.20
C GLU A 307 5.23 -0.53 5.57
N GLU A 308 5.29 -0.05 6.81
CA GLU A 308 6.40 0.79 7.28
C GLU A 308 7.70 -0.02 7.33
N ILE A 309 7.63 -1.30 7.72
CA ILE A 309 8.79 -2.22 7.71
C ILE A 309 9.14 -2.65 6.28
N PHE A 310 8.15 -2.85 5.41
CA PHE A 310 8.36 -3.09 3.98
C PHE A 310 9.09 -1.95 3.31
N MET A 311 8.77 -0.68 3.63
CA MET A 311 9.52 0.47 3.13
C MET A 311 11.01 0.42 3.50
N TYR A 312 11.37 -0.10 4.67
CA TYR A 312 12.78 -0.27 5.03
C TYR A 312 13.45 -1.42 4.27
N ILE A 313 12.71 -2.47 3.91
CA ILE A 313 13.21 -3.50 2.98
C ILE A 313 13.41 -2.90 1.58
N GLU A 314 12.50 -2.04 1.11
CA GLU A 314 12.71 -1.31 -0.15
C GLU A 314 13.98 -0.47 -0.11
N GLU A 315 14.33 0.13 1.03
CA GLU A 315 15.61 0.84 1.17
C GLU A 315 16.83 -0.08 0.99
N VAL A 316 16.72 -1.36 1.37
CA VAL A 316 17.74 -2.37 1.04
C VAL A 316 17.81 -2.57 -0.47
N PHE A 317 16.67 -2.73 -1.17
CA PHE A 317 16.65 -2.80 -2.65
C PHE A 317 17.24 -1.55 -3.31
N ARG A 318 16.93 -0.36 -2.77
CA ARG A 318 17.43 0.92 -3.28
C ARG A 318 18.94 1.06 -3.15
N ALA A 319 19.59 0.37 -2.21
CA ALA A 319 21.04 0.29 -2.16
C ALA A 319 21.67 -0.36 -3.42
N TYR A 320 20.86 -1.03 -4.24
CA TYR A 320 21.27 -1.74 -5.47
C TYR A 320 20.66 -1.19 -6.77
N LYS A 321 19.70 -0.25 -6.72
CA LYS A 321 18.87 0.21 -7.86
C LYS A 321 19.63 0.77 -9.09
N PHE A 322 20.92 1.10 -8.97
CA PHE A 322 21.76 1.50 -10.10
C PHE A 322 23.17 0.92 -9.99
N TRP A 323 23.86 1.27 -8.90
CA TRP A 323 25.15 0.73 -8.50
C TRP A 323 25.17 0.56 -7.00
N PHE A 324 25.85 -0.48 -6.52
CA PHE A 324 25.90 -0.78 -5.10
C PHE A 324 26.42 0.41 -4.28
N ASN A 325 25.59 0.87 -3.34
CA ASN A 325 25.92 1.90 -2.36
C ASN A 325 26.02 1.28 -0.96
N PRO A 326 27.24 0.98 -0.47
CA PRO A 326 27.43 0.29 0.80
C PRO A 326 26.99 1.12 2.00
N SER A 327 27.12 2.45 1.95
CA SER A 327 26.66 3.34 3.03
C SER A 327 25.15 3.31 3.18
N ARG A 328 24.41 3.30 2.06
CA ARG A 328 22.95 3.20 2.07
C ARG A 328 22.47 1.85 2.60
N LEU A 329 23.15 0.76 2.22
CA LEU A 329 22.86 -0.57 2.75
C LEU A 329 23.02 -0.60 4.28
N ILE A 330 24.15 -0.08 4.78
CA ILE A 330 24.46 -0.01 6.21
C ILE A 330 23.37 0.77 6.95
N ASP A 331 22.99 1.94 6.45
CA ASP A 331 21.96 2.77 7.08
C ASP A 331 20.60 2.06 7.09
N ALA A 332 20.21 1.45 5.97
CA ALA A 332 18.95 0.73 5.85
C ALA A 332 18.87 -0.41 6.88
N ILE A 333 19.92 -1.20 7.03
CA ILE A 333 19.97 -2.31 7.99
C ILE A 333 19.95 -1.80 9.43
N MET A 334 20.64 -0.71 9.74
CA MET A 334 20.61 -0.14 11.08
C MET A 334 19.24 0.41 11.46
N VAL A 335 18.55 1.07 10.52
CA VAL A 335 17.19 1.55 10.74
C VAL A 335 16.23 0.36 10.93
N LEU A 336 16.36 -0.66 10.09
CA LEU A 336 15.57 -1.90 10.17
C LEU A 336 15.75 -2.58 11.53
N LYS A 337 17.00 -2.74 11.97
CA LYS A 337 17.34 -3.30 13.29
C LYS A 337 16.80 -2.45 14.42
N GLN A 338 16.95 -1.12 14.36
CA GLN A 338 16.46 -0.23 15.41
C GLN A 338 14.93 -0.32 15.53
N LYS A 339 14.21 -0.38 14.41
CA LYS A 339 12.76 -0.49 14.40
C LYS A 339 12.30 -1.81 15.01
N ILE A 340 12.89 -2.91 14.59
CA ILE A 340 12.57 -4.25 15.12
C ILE A 340 12.98 -4.37 16.60
N ALA A 341 14.15 -3.87 16.99
CA ALA A 341 14.64 -3.94 18.38
C ALA A 341 13.89 -3.01 19.35
N SER A 342 13.31 -1.90 18.86
CA SER A 342 12.49 -1.01 19.70
C SER A 342 11.19 -1.67 20.18
N GLU A 343 10.75 -2.73 19.51
CA GLU A 343 9.56 -3.50 19.89
C GLU A 343 9.91 -4.60 20.91
N HIS A 344 11.13 -5.15 20.87
CA HIS A 344 11.58 -6.23 21.74
C HIS A 344 13.07 -6.10 22.11
N PRO A 345 13.41 -5.46 23.25
CA PRO A 345 14.76 -4.98 23.53
C PRO A 345 15.83 -6.05 23.83
N ASP A 346 15.49 -7.34 23.97
CA ASP A 346 16.35 -8.27 24.73
C ASP A 346 16.94 -9.48 24.01
N LYS A 347 16.71 -9.80 22.72
CA LYS A 347 17.35 -11.00 22.11
C LYS A 347 17.73 -10.86 20.63
N ALA A 348 19.01 -11.03 20.30
CA ALA A 348 19.52 -11.10 18.93
C ALA A 348 18.87 -12.21 18.07
N SER A 349 18.32 -13.28 18.69
CA SER A 349 17.55 -14.32 18.01
C SER A 349 16.24 -13.81 17.39
N GLU A 350 15.72 -12.70 17.91
CA GLU A 350 14.44 -12.13 17.49
C GLU A 350 14.58 -11.32 16.19
N PHE A 351 15.68 -10.59 16.01
CA PHE A 351 15.94 -9.88 14.75
C PHE A 351 16.01 -10.84 13.56
N TYR A 352 16.68 -11.99 13.72
CA TYR A 352 16.76 -13.02 12.69
C TYR A 352 15.38 -13.59 12.32
N GLN A 353 14.56 -13.91 13.33
CA GLN A 353 13.23 -14.46 13.11
C GLN A 353 12.30 -13.45 12.44
N GLN A 354 12.35 -12.18 12.87
CA GLN A 354 11.60 -11.09 12.27
C GLN A 354 12.00 -10.85 10.81
N MET A 355 13.30 -10.92 10.50
CA MET A 355 13.77 -10.86 9.11
C MET A 355 13.19 -11.99 8.26
N ARG A 356 13.12 -13.21 8.79
CA ARG A 356 12.47 -14.33 8.08
C ARG A 356 10.99 -14.10 7.85
N GLU A 357 10.27 -13.64 8.86
CA GLU A 357 8.84 -13.33 8.74
C GLU A 357 8.59 -12.23 7.71
N LEU A 358 9.45 -11.22 7.65
CA LEU A 358 9.36 -10.16 6.64
C LEU A 358 9.63 -10.68 5.23
N TYR A 359 10.69 -11.47 5.04
CA TYR A 359 10.95 -12.10 3.75
C TYR A 359 9.82 -13.05 3.34
N GLY A 360 9.21 -13.75 4.30
CA GLY A 360 8.02 -14.59 4.09
C GLY A 360 6.85 -13.86 3.43
N GLN A 361 6.77 -12.54 3.59
CA GLN A 361 5.71 -11.73 2.99
C GLN A 361 6.06 -11.18 1.60
N LEU A 362 7.33 -11.29 1.15
CA LEU A 362 7.76 -10.88 -0.20
C LEU A 362 7.45 -11.94 -1.25
N ALA A 363 7.29 -11.53 -2.51
CA ALA A 363 7.21 -12.45 -3.62
C ALA A 363 8.54 -13.21 -3.79
N THR A 364 8.47 -14.45 -4.27
CA THR A 364 9.67 -15.30 -4.45
C THR A 364 10.68 -14.68 -5.42
N THR A 365 10.20 -13.92 -6.41
CA THR A 365 11.05 -13.15 -7.33
C THR A 365 11.86 -12.08 -6.60
N ASP A 366 11.24 -11.35 -5.67
CA ASP A 366 11.93 -10.29 -4.92
C ASP A 366 13.00 -10.88 -3.98
N CYS A 367 12.70 -12.03 -3.36
CA CYS A 367 13.68 -12.75 -2.55
C CYS A 367 14.88 -13.25 -3.40
N LEU A 368 14.63 -13.71 -4.62
CA LEU A 368 15.68 -14.15 -5.56
C LEU A 368 16.53 -12.97 -6.03
N ASP A 369 15.91 -11.84 -6.36
CA ASP A 369 16.61 -10.61 -6.74
C ASP A 369 17.51 -10.13 -5.60
N LEU A 370 16.98 -10.08 -4.38
CA LEU A 370 17.74 -9.69 -3.20
C LEU A 370 18.89 -10.66 -2.91
N TYR A 371 18.69 -11.96 -3.09
CA TYR A 371 19.77 -12.94 -3.01
C TYR A 371 20.85 -12.66 -4.05
N GLY A 372 20.46 -12.36 -5.30
CA GLY A 372 21.39 -11.96 -6.36
C GLY A 372 22.19 -10.70 -6.01
N TYR A 373 21.55 -9.70 -5.39
CA TYR A 373 22.20 -8.49 -4.90
C TYR A 373 23.19 -8.77 -3.76
N PHE A 374 22.82 -9.62 -2.80
CA PHE A 374 23.70 -10.03 -1.70
C PHE A 374 24.86 -10.92 -2.15
N ALA A 375 24.64 -11.78 -3.15
CA ALA A 375 25.67 -12.61 -3.76
C ALA A 375 26.58 -11.86 -4.75
N ASN A 376 26.30 -10.58 -5.01
CA ASN A 376 27.14 -9.75 -5.86
C ASN A 376 28.55 -9.60 -5.25
N LYS A 377 29.58 -9.62 -6.11
CA LYS A 377 30.98 -9.40 -5.74
C LYS A 377 31.18 -8.16 -4.86
N ALA A 378 30.44 -7.08 -5.11
CA ALA A 378 30.59 -5.85 -4.35
C ALA A 378 30.11 -5.99 -2.89
N SER A 379 28.98 -6.66 -2.68
CA SER A 379 28.41 -6.97 -1.36
C SER A 379 29.31 -7.95 -0.60
N CYS A 380 29.74 -9.03 -1.26
CA CYS A 380 30.71 -9.98 -0.70
C CYS A 380 32.04 -9.29 -0.34
N TYR A 381 32.50 -8.33 -1.15
CA TYR A 381 33.73 -7.59 -0.87
C TYR A 381 33.60 -6.63 0.32
N LEU A 382 32.42 -6.02 0.52
CA LEU A 382 32.11 -5.28 1.76
C LEU A 382 32.20 -6.22 2.97
N MET A 383 31.51 -7.37 2.93
CA MET A 383 31.53 -8.36 4.02
C MET A 383 32.95 -8.83 4.35
N ARG A 384 33.76 -9.14 3.34
CA ARG A 384 35.17 -9.50 3.51
C ARG A 384 36.01 -8.37 4.11
N THR A 385 35.74 -7.13 3.72
CA THR A 385 36.44 -5.96 4.27
C THR A 385 36.11 -5.76 5.75
N LEU A 386 34.84 -5.92 6.15
CA LEU A 386 34.45 -5.85 7.56
C LEU A 386 35.08 -7.00 8.36
N LEU A 387 35.07 -8.21 7.80
CA LEU A 387 35.67 -9.40 8.42
C LEU A 387 37.20 -9.27 8.58
N SER A 388 37.92 -8.70 7.62
CA SER A 388 39.37 -8.48 7.75
C SER A 388 39.69 -7.45 8.83
N ILE A 389 38.89 -6.38 8.93
CA ILE A 389 39.03 -5.39 10.01
C ILE A 389 38.76 -6.05 11.37
N GLN A 390 37.74 -6.91 11.46
CA GLN A 390 37.44 -7.68 12.67
C GLN A 390 38.60 -8.61 13.09
N GLN A 391 39.33 -9.18 12.13
CA GLN A 391 40.51 -10.02 12.39
C GLN A 391 41.80 -9.23 12.67
N ASN A 392 41.71 -7.89 12.79
CA ASN A 392 42.84 -6.99 12.98
C ASN A 392 43.89 -7.05 11.84
N ASP A 393 43.46 -7.34 10.60
CA ASP A 393 44.33 -7.19 9.45
C ASP A 393 44.78 -5.73 9.27
N ASN A 394 46.02 -5.54 8.83
CA ASN A 394 46.56 -4.20 8.66
C ASN A 394 45.98 -3.51 7.40
N HIS A 395 45.28 -2.39 7.62
CA HIS A 395 44.70 -1.55 6.58
C HIS A 395 45.33 -0.14 6.60
N PRO A 396 46.25 0.20 5.66
CA PRO A 396 47.00 1.45 5.68
C PRO A 396 46.16 2.74 5.59
N TRP A 397 44.92 2.63 5.15
CA TRP A 397 43.99 3.75 5.02
C TRP A 397 43.12 3.97 6.26
N LEU A 398 43.16 3.05 7.22
CA LEU A 398 42.35 3.06 8.42
C LEU A 398 43.27 3.25 9.65
N PRO A 399 43.00 4.21 10.54
CA PRO A 399 43.77 4.35 11.77
C PRO A 399 43.55 3.15 12.70
N GLU A 400 44.41 2.99 13.71
CA GLU A 400 44.18 2.01 14.77
C GLU A 400 42.82 2.28 15.44
N LEU A 401 41.98 1.25 15.47
CA LEU A 401 40.63 1.34 16.00
C LEU A 401 40.62 1.12 17.50
N THR A 402 39.83 1.92 18.21
CA THR A 402 39.47 1.68 19.61
C THR A 402 38.60 0.43 19.76
N GLU A 403 38.51 -0.12 20.97
CA GLU A 403 37.65 -1.29 21.23
C GLU A 403 36.17 -1.04 20.92
N GLN A 404 35.68 0.19 21.12
CA GLN A 404 34.30 0.56 20.77
C GLN A 404 34.08 0.55 19.25
N GLU A 405 35.04 1.05 18.50
CA GLU A 405 35.03 1.06 17.04
C GLU A 405 35.10 -0.36 16.46
N LYS A 406 35.95 -1.23 17.03
CA LYS A 406 35.99 -2.65 16.67
C LYS A 406 34.66 -3.33 16.96
N GLN A 407 34.05 -3.05 18.11
CA GLN A 407 32.73 -3.59 18.45
C GLN A 407 31.66 -3.12 17.47
N ALA A 408 31.68 -1.86 17.03
CA ALA A 408 30.74 -1.35 16.04
C ALA A 408 30.88 -2.05 14.68
N ILE A 409 32.11 -2.30 14.23
CA ILE A 409 32.38 -3.08 13.01
C ILE A 409 31.87 -4.51 13.16
N ASN A 410 32.14 -5.15 14.31
CA ASN A 410 31.68 -6.51 14.60
C ASN A 410 30.15 -6.61 14.58
N ASN A 411 29.46 -5.70 15.29
CA ASN A 411 28.00 -5.67 15.32
C ASN A 411 27.42 -5.48 13.92
N MET A 412 27.99 -4.56 13.12
CA MET A 412 27.54 -4.33 11.75
C MET A 412 27.72 -5.57 10.86
N TYR A 413 28.85 -6.27 10.99
CA TYR A 413 29.10 -7.50 10.26
C TYR A 413 28.06 -8.58 10.62
N GLU A 414 27.79 -8.77 11.90
CA GLU A 414 26.78 -9.73 12.37
C GLU A 414 25.37 -9.37 11.91
N ASP A 415 25.02 -8.08 11.91
CA ASP A 415 23.70 -7.61 11.46
C ASP A 415 23.49 -7.84 9.95
N LEU A 416 24.49 -7.49 9.14
CA LEU A 416 24.51 -7.78 7.71
C LEU A 416 24.42 -9.29 7.45
N ASN A 417 25.21 -10.08 8.17
CA ASN A 417 25.22 -11.52 8.08
C ASN A 417 23.84 -12.11 8.41
N CYS A 418 23.23 -11.66 9.51
CA CYS A 418 21.91 -12.06 9.96
C CYS A 418 20.85 -11.83 8.87
N VAL A 419 20.79 -10.62 8.31
CA VAL A 419 19.88 -10.24 7.22
C VAL A 419 20.10 -11.14 5.99
N MET A 420 21.36 -11.37 5.61
CA MET A 420 21.72 -12.19 4.44
C MET A 420 21.34 -13.67 4.62
N GLU A 421 21.61 -14.27 5.77
CA GLU A 421 21.32 -15.70 6.03
C GLU A 421 19.83 -15.94 6.29
N ALA A 422 19.11 -15.01 6.92
CA ALA A 422 17.65 -15.09 7.07
C ALA A 422 16.96 -15.21 5.71
N LEU A 423 17.42 -14.47 4.70
CA LEU A 423 16.92 -14.58 3.32
C LEU A 423 17.18 -15.96 2.72
N ARG A 424 18.37 -16.53 2.95
CA ARG A 424 18.70 -17.87 2.44
C ARG A 424 17.83 -18.94 3.06
N GLU A 425 17.58 -18.85 4.37
CA GLU A 425 16.71 -19.80 5.06
C GLU A 425 15.26 -19.67 4.60
N GLU A 426 14.78 -18.45 4.32
CA GLU A 426 13.47 -18.25 3.72
C GLU A 426 13.39 -18.78 2.28
N LEU A 427 14.44 -18.65 1.48
CA LEU A 427 14.47 -19.30 0.16
C LEU A 427 14.45 -20.84 0.27
N VAL A 428 15.10 -21.42 1.29
CA VAL A 428 15.01 -22.85 1.59
C VAL A 428 13.59 -23.26 1.99
N SER A 429 12.87 -22.44 2.78
CA SER A 429 11.46 -22.68 3.16
C SER A 429 10.55 -22.76 1.92
N ARG A 430 10.93 -22.08 0.83
CA ARG A 430 10.29 -22.11 -0.49
C ARG A 430 10.80 -23.20 -1.43
N ASN A 431 11.57 -24.16 -0.92
CA ASN A 431 12.22 -25.23 -1.69
C ASN A 431 13.24 -24.74 -2.74
N ILE A 432 13.87 -23.58 -2.50
CA ILE A 432 14.91 -23.02 -3.38
C ILE A 432 16.27 -23.20 -2.72
N VAL A 433 17.13 -24.01 -3.34
CA VAL A 433 18.49 -24.24 -2.85
C VAL A 433 19.43 -23.13 -3.35
N THR A 434 20.07 -22.42 -2.42
CA THR A 434 21.02 -21.34 -2.72
C THR A 434 22.44 -21.66 -2.26
N LYS A 435 23.45 -21.17 -2.99
CA LYS A 435 24.84 -21.25 -2.55
C LYS A 435 25.09 -20.28 -1.38
N PRO A 436 25.98 -20.63 -0.42
CA PRO A 436 26.46 -19.68 0.57
C PRO A 436 27.15 -18.48 -0.05
N TYR A 437 26.99 -17.30 0.57
CA TYR A 437 27.70 -16.10 0.14
C TYR A 437 29.20 -16.28 0.35
N ASP A 438 30.02 -15.91 -0.64
CA ASP A 438 31.47 -16.02 -0.55
C ASP A 438 32.03 -14.94 0.40
N ARG A 439 32.67 -15.40 1.49
CA ARG A 439 33.26 -14.56 2.55
C ARG A 439 34.69 -14.92 2.84
N HIS A 440 35.32 -15.77 2.02
CA HIS A 440 36.65 -16.26 2.32
C HIS A 440 37.70 -15.15 2.19
N LEU A 441 38.52 -14.99 3.23
CA LEU A 441 39.67 -14.09 3.23
C LEU A 441 40.88 -14.69 2.50
N SER A 442 40.84 -15.96 2.10
CA SER A 442 41.93 -16.64 1.42
C SER A 442 42.22 -16.02 0.05
N GLY A 443 43.48 -15.67 -0.20
CA GLY A 443 43.94 -15.06 -1.44
C GLY A 443 44.32 -13.59 -1.30
N LYS A 444 43.93 -12.75 -2.27
CA LYS A 444 44.49 -11.40 -2.47
C LYS A 444 44.25 -10.45 -1.27
N LYS A 445 45.27 -9.64 -0.95
CA LYS A 445 45.19 -8.54 0.02
C LYS A 445 44.00 -7.62 -0.30
N ILE A 446 43.16 -7.35 0.69
CA ILE A 446 41.97 -6.51 0.53
C ILE A 446 42.41 -5.05 0.39
N SER A 447 42.05 -4.46 -0.74
CA SER A 447 42.21 -3.04 -1.04
C SER A 447 40.84 -2.47 -1.40
N PRO A 448 40.07 -2.01 -0.41
CA PRO A 448 38.73 -1.51 -0.66
C PRO A 448 38.79 -0.21 -1.45
N GLY A 449 37.88 -0.05 -2.42
CA GLY A 449 37.70 1.21 -3.13
C GLY A 449 37.07 2.29 -2.24
N GLN A 450 37.03 3.53 -2.73
CA GLN A 450 36.60 4.71 -1.96
C GLN A 450 35.22 4.55 -1.30
N ARG A 451 34.25 3.92 -1.97
CA ARG A 451 32.89 3.73 -1.43
C ARG A 451 32.85 2.81 -0.21
N ILE A 452 33.58 1.69 -0.25
CA ILE A 452 33.65 0.76 0.89
C ILE A 452 34.41 1.41 2.05
N ARG A 453 35.49 2.15 1.76
CA ARG A 453 36.19 2.92 2.81
C ARG A 453 35.27 3.96 3.47
N ALA A 454 34.48 4.68 2.67
CA ALA A 454 33.51 5.66 3.18
C ALA A 454 32.43 4.99 4.05
N ALA A 455 31.95 3.80 3.64
CA ALA A 455 31.05 2.99 4.45
C ALA A 455 31.67 2.57 5.80
N VAL A 456 32.92 2.13 5.81
CA VAL A 456 33.62 1.80 7.07
C VAL A 456 33.75 3.03 7.96
N ILE A 457 34.21 4.17 7.43
CA ILE A 457 34.30 5.43 8.19
C ILE A 457 32.93 5.86 8.71
N ARG A 458 31.86 5.62 7.94
CA ARG A 458 30.49 5.89 8.37
C ARG A 458 30.10 5.04 9.58
N ILE A 459 30.42 3.74 9.58
CA ILE A 459 30.19 2.87 10.73
C ILE A 459 30.90 3.42 11.98
N LEU A 460 32.18 3.76 11.82
CA LEU A 460 33.01 4.28 12.90
C LEU A 460 32.52 5.63 13.44
N SER A 461 32.00 6.51 12.60
CA SER A 461 31.57 7.85 13.03
C SER A 461 30.16 7.89 13.65
N LEU A 462 29.24 7.03 13.17
CA LEU A 462 27.84 7.07 13.55
C LEU A 462 27.46 5.98 14.58
N TYR A 463 28.07 4.79 14.50
CA TYR A 463 27.63 3.63 15.27
C TYR A 463 28.62 3.18 16.35
N SER A 464 29.78 3.83 16.47
CA SER A 464 30.72 3.62 17.59
C SER A 464 30.33 4.36 18.87
N LYS A 465 29.55 5.44 18.75
CA LYS A 465 29.13 6.25 19.90
C LYS A 465 28.02 5.52 20.65
N LYS A 466 28.17 5.34 21.97
CA LYS A 466 27.06 4.94 22.84
C LYS A 466 25.87 5.85 22.52
N MET A 467 24.73 5.26 22.13
CA MET A 467 23.49 6.01 21.98
C MET A 467 23.30 6.84 23.25
N ALA A 468 23.27 8.16 23.10
CA ALA A 468 22.87 9.02 24.19
C ALA A 468 21.46 8.55 24.59
N ASN A 469 21.30 8.15 25.85
CA ASN A 469 20.00 7.72 26.38
C ASN A 469 18.92 8.70 25.92
N ASN A 470 17.77 8.17 25.45
CA ASN A 470 16.57 8.96 25.18
C ASN A 470 16.36 9.93 26.36
N ASN A 471 16.62 11.20 26.12
CA ASN A 471 16.63 12.19 27.18
C ASN A 471 15.18 12.64 27.38
N SER A 472 14.43 11.86 28.16
CA SER A 472 13.01 12.10 28.46
C SER A 472 12.73 13.51 29.00
N LYS A 473 13.74 14.15 29.60
CA LYS A 473 13.68 15.56 30.01
C LYS A 473 13.55 16.55 28.85
N LEU A 474 14.12 16.20 27.69
CA LEU A 474 14.09 17.02 26.48
C LEU A 474 12.74 16.91 25.78
N GLU A 475 12.15 15.71 25.71
CA GLU A 475 10.76 15.53 25.26
C GLU A 475 9.74 16.21 26.19
N HIS A 476 9.97 16.18 27.50
CA HIS A 476 9.12 16.89 28.45
C HIS A 476 9.23 18.41 28.31
N LEU A 477 10.42 18.91 27.97
CA LEU A 477 10.65 20.32 27.64
C LEU A 477 9.95 20.74 26.34
N PHE A 478 9.91 19.86 25.33
CA PHE A 478 9.17 20.11 24.11
C PHE A 478 7.65 20.14 24.37
N ALA A 479 7.12 19.21 25.16
CA ALA A 479 5.70 19.22 25.53
C ALA A 479 5.30 20.51 26.28
N LEU A 480 6.16 21.01 27.18
CA LEU A 480 5.91 22.24 27.93
C LEU A 480 5.97 23.52 27.06
N LEU A 481 6.78 23.52 26.01
CA LEU A 481 6.86 24.65 25.08
C LEU A 481 5.68 24.68 24.09
N GLU A 482 5.05 23.53 23.85
CA GLU A 482 3.87 23.40 22.99
C GLU A 482 2.56 23.81 23.71
N ASP A 483 2.49 23.72 25.04
CA ASP A 483 1.31 24.18 25.81
C ASP A 483 1.24 25.72 26.00
N HIS A 484 2.28 26.46 25.59
CA HIS A 484 2.39 27.91 25.79
C HIS A 484 2.71 28.71 24.52
N GLY A 485 2.51 28.14 23.33
CA GLY A 485 2.61 28.83 22.03
C GLY A 485 1.42 28.53 21.14
#